data_AF-A0A161R7Q5-F1
#
_entry.id   AF-A0A161R7Q5-F1
#
_cell.length_a   1.000
_cell.length_b   1.000
_cell.length_c   1.000
_cell.angle_alpha   90.00
_cell.angle_beta   90.00
_cell.angle_gamma   90.00
#
_symmetry.space_group_name_H-M   'P 1'
#
loop_
_entity.id
_entity.type
_entity.pdbx_description
1 polymer ?
#
loop_
_entity_poly.entity_id
_entity_poly.type
_entity_poly.pdbx_seq_one_letter_code
_entity_poly.pdbx_strand_id
1 'polypeptide(L)'
;MTIGKRSGFICLLLFSLVACSQPNITIDKKNDVIVKEAGTSNLDKFEKFVLNVEQGEVVKIRIVHYTHEGDPVFQTLEYSGTDIIYMLDNRQDRFAGNHTDIDEDSCKRIVKEQRELQMAYRLIDCVNENGRNGYDLLYVPKK
;
A
#
# COMPACT_ATOMS: atom_id res chain seq x y z
N MET A 1 -26.93 16.76 -64.05
CA MET A 1 -27.83 16.30 -62.97
C MET A 1 -26.97 15.60 -61.94
N THR A 2 -26.78 16.25 -60.78
CA THR A 2 -25.87 15.86 -59.69
C THR A 2 -26.49 14.78 -58.82
N ILE A 3 -25.80 13.65 -58.62
CA ILE A 3 -26.07 12.72 -57.50
C ILE A 3 -24.73 12.29 -56.92
N GLY A 4 -24.43 12.82 -55.73
CA GLY A 4 -23.30 12.39 -54.91
C GLY A 4 -23.59 11.06 -54.20
N LYS A 5 -22.53 10.32 -53.86
CA LYS A 5 -22.59 9.23 -52.89
C LYS A 5 -21.48 9.43 -51.87
N ARG A 6 -21.92 9.69 -50.63
CA ARG A 6 -21.11 9.89 -49.42
C ARG A 6 -20.29 8.65 -49.11
N SER A 7 -18.99 8.87 -48.85
CA SER A 7 -18.14 7.94 -48.11
C SER A 7 -18.74 7.61 -46.75
N GLY A 8 -19.01 6.33 -46.51
CA GLY A 8 -19.31 5.81 -45.18
C GLY A 8 -18.07 5.13 -44.62
N PHE A 9 -17.26 5.86 -43.85
CA PHE A 9 -16.25 5.24 -42.98
C PHE A 9 -16.98 4.85 -41.68
N ILE A 10 -17.30 3.56 -41.54
CA ILE A 10 -17.80 2.99 -40.29
C ILE A 10 -16.61 2.85 -39.36
N CYS A 11 -16.42 3.84 -38.48
CA CYS A 11 -15.45 3.77 -37.40
C CYS A 11 -16.07 2.92 -36.29
N LEU A 12 -15.73 1.62 -36.27
CA LEU A 12 -16.01 0.72 -35.16
C LEU A 12 -15.25 1.22 -33.92
N LEU A 13 -15.94 2.02 -33.10
CA LEU A 13 -15.50 2.40 -31.76
C LEU A 13 -15.54 1.14 -30.88
N LEU A 14 -14.39 0.46 -30.80
CA LEU A 14 -14.11 -0.50 -29.74
C LEU A 14 -14.08 0.29 -28.42
N PHE A 15 -15.21 0.27 -27.71
CA PHE A 15 -15.27 0.73 -26.31
C PHE A 15 -14.45 -0.25 -25.47
N SER A 16 -13.15 0.03 -25.34
CA SER A 16 -12.30 -0.56 -24.32
C SER A 16 -12.90 -0.18 -22.96
N LEU A 17 -13.66 -1.08 -22.36
CA LEU A 17 -14.08 -0.96 -20.98
C LEU A 17 -12.82 -1.04 -20.11
N VAL A 18 -12.22 0.11 -19.85
CA VAL A 18 -11.20 0.26 -18.81
C VAL A 18 -11.95 0.09 -17.49
N ALA A 19 -11.99 -1.13 -16.99
CA ALA A 19 -12.45 -1.40 -15.64
C ALA A 19 -11.43 -0.81 -14.67
N CYS A 20 -11.74 0.37 -14.10
CA CYS A 20 -11.00 0.85 -12.94
C CYS A 20 -11.22 -0.16 -11.81
N SER A 21 -10.20 -0.97 -11.50
CA SER A 21 -10.23 -1.85 -10.34
C SER A 21 -10.34 -0.98 -9.10
N GLN A 22 -11.47 -1.04 -8.38
CA GLN A 22 -11.54 -0.37 -7.09
C GLN A 22 -10.54 -1.04 -6.13
N PRO A 23 -9.78 -0.26 -5.34
CA PRO A 23 -8.95 -0.79 -4.27
C PRO A 23 -9.80 -1.65 -3.33
N ASN A 24 -9.34 -2.88 -3.08
CA ASN A 24 -10.11 -3.88 -2.35
C ASN A 24 -10.10 -3.56 -0.85
N ILE A 25 -11.18 -2.93 -0.36
CA ILE A 25 -11.40 -2.62 1.06
C ILE A 25 -11.65 -3.86 1.94
N THR A 26 -11.81 -5.04 1.36
CA THR A 26 -12.02 -6.28 2.11
C THR A 26 -10.73 -6.65 2.85
N ILE A 27 -10.79 -6.67 4.19
CA ILE A 27 -9.70 -7.11 5.05
C ILE A 27 -9.66 -8.65 5.06
N ASP A 28 -8.57 -9.22 4.58
CA ASP A 28 -8.30 -10.64 4.66
C ASP A 28 -7.65 -10.94 6.02
N LYS A 29 -8.46 -11.32 7.00
CA LYS A 29 -8.00 -11.62 8.36
C LYS A 29 -6.93 -12.71 8.43
N LYS A 30 -6.84 -13.58 7.42
CA LYS A 30 -5.84 -14.62 7.37
C LYS A 30 -4.52 -14.09 6.82
N ASN A 31 -4.54 -13.20 5.82
CA ASN A 31 -3.33 -12.80 5.08
C ASN A 31 -2.84 -11.38 5.34
N ASP A 32 -3.72 -10.44 5.67
CA ASP A 32 -3.31 -9.08 6.03
C ASP A 32 -2.64 -9.07 7.40
N VAL A 33 -1.62 -8.24 7.54
CA VAL A 33 -1.02 -7.94 8.84
C VAL A 33 -1.95 -6.97 9.55
N ILE A 34 -2.56 -7.38 10.66
CA ILE A 34 -3.56 -6.55 11.34
C ILE A 34 -2.96 -5.98 12.61
N VAL A 35 -2.88 -4.66 12.68
CA VAL A 35 -2.33 -3.91 13.81
C VAL A 35 -3.47 -3.25 14.58
N LYS A 36 -3.57 -3.58 15.85
CA LYS A 36 -4.52 -2.99 16.81
C LYS A 36 -3.76 -2.58 18.06
N GLU A 37 -4.40 -1.81 18.93
CA GLU A 37 -3.86 -1.46 20.24
C GLU A 37 -3.45 -2.70 21.06
N ALA A 38 -4.27 -3.76 21.01
CA ALA A 38 -3.99 -5.02 21.71
C ALA A 38 -2.82 -5.83 21.13
N GLY A 39 -2.32 -5.50 19.94
CA GLY A 39 -1.18 -6.16 19.30
C GLY A 39 -1.33 -6.37 17.80
N THR A 40 -0.37 -7.11 17.23
CA THR A 40 -0.28 -7.39 15.79
C THR A 40 -0.59 -8.86 15.50
N SER A 41 -1.52 -9.12 14.58
CA SER A 41 -1.82 -10.45 14.03
C SER A 41 -1.07 -10.68 12.72
N ASN A 42 -0.73 -11.94 12.42
CA ASN A 42 -0.01 -12.35 11.21
C ASN A 42 1.38 -11.69 11.08
N LEU A 43 2.06 -11.42 12.19
CA LEU A 43 3.41 -10.84 12.20
C LEU A 43 4.42 -11.72 11.44
N ASP A 44 4.25 -13.05 11.47
CA ASP A 44 5.05 -14.01 10.71
C ASP A 44 5.03 -13.74 9.20
N LYS A 45 3.91 -13.21 8.67
CA LYS A 45 3.80 -12.84 7.25
C LYS A 45 4.60 -11.60 6.92
N PHE A 46 4.59 -10.62 7.84
CA PHE A 46 5.44 -9.45 7.71
C PHE A 46 6.92 -9.81 7.76
N GLU A 47 7.32 -10.64 8.72
CA GLU A 47 8.71 -11.09 8.82
C GLU A 47 9.14 -11.87 7.58
N LYS A 48 8.27 -12.74 7.03
CA LYS A 48 8.52 -13.42 5.76
C LYS A 48 8.63 -12.43 4.58
N PHE A 49 7.78 -11.41 4.53
CA PHE A 49 7.89 -10.36 3.51
C PHE A 49 9.25 -9.67 3.58
N VAL A 50 9.72 -9.28 4.77
CA VAL A 50 11.05 -8.66 4.95
C VAL A 50 12.16 -9.58 4.44
N LEU A 51 12.12 -10.87 4.80
CA LEU A 51 13.10 -11.86 4.31
C LEU A 51 13.08 -11.99 2.78
N ASN A 52 11.90 -11.99 2.18
CA ASN A 52 11.74 -12.07 0.72
C ASN A 52 12.30 -10.82 0.03
N VAL A 53 12.10 -9.62 0.61
CA VAL A 53 12.72 -8.37 0.12
C VAL A 53 14.25 -8.45 0.18
N GLU A 54 14.81 -8.93 1.30
CA GLU A 54 16.26 -9.13 1.46
C GLU A 54 16.84 -10.12 0.43
N GLN A 55 16.04 -11.08 -0.03
CA GLN A 55 16.40 -12.06 -1.05
C GLN A 55 16.19 -11.56 -2.48
N GLY A 56 15.66 -10.34 -2.68
CA GLY A 56 15.40 -9.81 -4.01
C GLY A 56 14.09 -10.30 -4.65
N GLU A 57 13.20 -10.95 -3.89
CA GLU A 57 11.97 -11.53 -4.43
C GLU A 57 10.89 -10.48 -4.62
N VAL A 58 10.28 -10.43 -5.81
CA VAL A 58 9.10 -9.57 -6.06
C VAL A 58 7.93 -10.07 -5.19
N VAL A 59 7.57 -9.26 -4.19
CA VAL A 59 6.61 -9.65 -3.15
C VAL A 59 5.77 -8.45 -2.73
N LYS A 60 4.55 -8.73 -2.29
CA LYS A 60 3.58 -7.73 -1.83
C LYS A 60 3.03 -8.11 -0.47
N ILE A 61 2.84 -7.13 0.40
CA ILE A 61 2.12 -7.29 1.66
C ILE A 61 1.23 -6.10 1.92
N ARG A 62 0.16 -6.34 2.68
CA ARG A 62 -0.74 -5.29 3.16
C ARG A 62 -0.82 -5.34 4.68
N ILE A 63 -0.68 -4.17 5.29
CA ILE A 63 -0.78 -3.92 6.71
C ILE A 63 -2.03 -3.07 6.92
N VAL A 64 -2.88 -3.46 7.86
CA VAL A 64 -4.10 -2.77 8.23
C VAL A 64 -3.93 -2.25 9.65
N HIS A 65 -3.77 -0.95 9.78
CA HIS A 65 -3.73 -0.26 11.07
C HIS A 65 -5.14 0.17 11.44
N TYR A 66 -5.58 -0.19 12.63
CA TYR A 66 -6.81 0.37 13.19
C TYR A 66 -6.48 1.66 13.94
N THR A 67 -7.24 2.73 13.66
CA THR A 67 -7.24 3.94 14.48
C THR A 67 -7.79 3.65 15.87
N HIS A 68 -7.65 4.60 16.79
CA HIS A 68 -8.22 4.49 18.13
C HIS A 68 -9.77 4.37 18.08
N GLU A 69 -10.40 5.00 17.10
CA GLU A 69 -11.84 4.94 16.84
C GLU A 69 -12.29 3.62 16.17
N GLY A 70 -11.32 2.83 15.66
CA GLY A 70 -11.57 1.53 15.04
C GLY A 70 -11.75 1.57 13.52
N ASP A 71 -11.40 2.66 12.86
CA ASP A 71 -11.40 2.76 11.40
C ASP A 71 -10.09 2.18 10.83
N PRO A 72 -10.13 1.47 9.68
CA PRO A 72 -8.93 0.89 9.09
C PRO A 72 -8.18 1.88 8.19
N VAL A 73 -6.86 1.90 8.34
CA VAL A 73 -5.89 2.57 7.47
C VAL A 73 -5.04 1.50 6.81
N PHE A 74 -4.93 1.52 5.48
CA PHE A 74 -4.25 0.48 4.73
C PHE A 74 -2.88 0.96 4.28
N GLN A 75 -1.82 0.26 4.67
CA GLN A 75 -0.49 0.41 4.11
C GLN A 75 -0.17 -0.81 3.25
N THR A 76 0.11 -0.59 1.97
CA THR A 76 0.51 -1.65 1.04
C THR A 76 1.96 -1.44 0.64
N LEU A 77 2.75 -2.50 0.74
CA LEU A 77 4.16 -2.53 0.33
C LEU A 77 4.30 -3.51 -0.82
N GLU A 78 4.90 -3.07 -1.92
CA GLU A 78 5.23 -3.92 -3.05
C GLU A 78 6.70 -3.73 -3.41
N TYR A 79 7.50 -4.77 -3.24
CA TYR A 79 8.90 -4.74 -3.63
C TYR A 79 9.04 -5.20 -5.08
N SER A 80 9.62 -4.35 -5.92
CA SER A 80 9.77 -4.58 -7.36
C SER A 80 11.02 -5.38 -7.75
N GLY A 81 11.81 -5.83 -6.77
CA GLY A 81 13.17 -6.32 -6.99
C GLY A 81 14.25 -5.22 -6.93
N THR A 82 13.84 -3.95 -6.86
CA THR A 82 14.74 -2.80 -6.71
C THR A 82 14.26 -1.82 -5.66
N ASP A 83 13.00 -1.40 -5.76
CA ASP A 83 12.39 -0.39 -4.90
C ASP A 83 11.16 -0.96 -4.20
N ILE A 84 10.76 -0.32 -3.10
CA ILE A 84 9.53 -0.62 -2.37
C ILE A 84 8.53 0.47 -2.72
N ILE A 85 7.48 0.11 -3.43
CA ILE A 85 6.33 0.97 -3.65
C ILE A 85 5.48 0.94 -2.39
N TYR A 86 5.34 2.09 -1.75
CA TYR A 86 4.52 2.33 -0.58
C TYR A 86 3.22 2.99 -1.00
N MET A 87 2.09 2.46 -0.55
CA MET A 87 0.78 3.07 -0.74
C MET A 87 0.06 3.15 0.60
N LEU A 88 -0.34 4.36 0.99
CA LEU A 88 -1.16 4.64 2.17
C LEU A 88 -2.57 5.03 1.71
N ASP A 89 -3.56 4.18 2.01
CA ASP A 89 -4.97 4.45 1.72
C ASP A 89 -5.71 4.72 3.03
N ASN A 90 -6.07 5.99 3.23
CA ASN A 90 -6.73 6.48 4.43
C ASN A 90 -8.22 6.79 4.23
N ARG A 91 -8.81 6.38 3.10
CA ARG A 91 -10.19 6.73 2.73
C ARG A 91 -11.26 6.14 3.64
N GLN A 92 -10.92 5.13 4.44
CA GLN A 92 -11.83 4.52 5.40
C GLN A 92 -11.73 5.12 6.81
N ASP A 93 -10.73 5.95 7.08
CA ASP A 93 -10.63 6.73 8.33
C ASP A 93 -11.58 7.92 8.26
N ARG A 94 -12.65 7.85 9.05
CA ARG A 94 -13.70 8.88 9.07
C ARG A 94 -13.26 10.14 9.80
N PHE A 95 -12.15 10.07 10.53
CA PHE A 95 -11.60 11.15 11.35
C PHE A 95 -10.29 11.73 10.77
N ALA A 96 -9.89 11.28 9.58
CA ALA A 96 -8.71 11.76 8.84
C ALA A 96 -8.74 13.25 8.44
N GLY A 97 -9.89 13.91 8.57
CA GLY A 97 -10.10 15.28 8.10
C GLY A 97 -9.94 15.38 6.59
N ASN A 98 -8.98 16.18 6.12
CA ASN A 98 -8.71 16.35 4.69
C ASN A 98 -7.77 15.29 4.10
N HIS A 99 -7.23 14.37 4.91
CA HIS A 99 -6.30 13.31 4.48
C HIS A 99 -7.05 12.03 4.15
N THR A 100 -8.08 12.14 3.30
CA THR A 100 -8.95 11.02 2.87
C THR A 100 -8.62 10.61 1.43
N ASP A 101 -7.34 10.49 1.15
CA ASP A 101 -6.76 10.18 -0.14
C ASP A 101 -5.89 8.93 -0.09
N ILE A 102 -5.28 8.63 -1.24
CA ILE A 102 -4.28 7.58 -1.40
C ILE A 102 -2.97 8.29 -1.68
N ASP A 103 -2.00 8.11 -0.80
CA ASP A 103 -0.64 8.59 -0.98
C ASP A 103 0.25 7.44 -1.48
N GLU A 104 1.15 7.76 -2.40
CA GLU A 104 2.15 6.82 -2.91
C GLU A 104 3.56 7.39 -2.78
N ASP A 105 4.51 6.53 -2.44
CA ASP A 105 5.94 6.84 -2.43
C ASP A 105 6.78 5.63 -2.89
N SER A 106 8.01 5.90 -3.30
CA SER A 106 9.01 4.90 -3.62
C SER A 106 10.15 5.01 -2.60
N CYS A 107 10.40 3.92 -1.88
CA CYS A 107 11.43 3.81 -0.86
C CYS A 107 12.48 2.76 -1.24
N LYS A 108 13.71 2.89 -0.75
CA LYS A 108 14.79 1.95 -1.13
C LYS A 108 14.93 0.74 -0.21
N ARG A 109 14.59 0.85 1.07
CA ARG A 109 14.81 -0.27 2.01
C ARG A 109 13.91 -0.25 3.22
N ILE A 110 13.80 -1.42 3.84
CA ILE A 110 13.23 -1.62 5.17
C ILE A 110 14.38 -1.70 6.17
N VAL A 111 14.29 -0.97 7.26
CA VAL A 111 15.22 -1.08 8.40
C VAL A 111 14.50 -1.56 9.64
N LYS A 112 15.21 -2.37 10.42
CA LYS A 112 14.79 -2.85 11.73
C LYS A 112 15.61 -2.14 12.80
N GLU A 113 14.97 -1.22 13.52
CA GLU A 113 15.58 -0.43 14.58
C GLU A 113 15.27 -1.03 15.95
N GLN A 114 16.31 -1.29 16.74
CA GLN A 114 16.15 -1.69 18.13
C GLN A 114 15.93 -0.45 19.02
N ARG A 115 14.76 -0.36 19.66
CA ARG A 115 14.47 0.65 20.69
C ARG A 115 14.46 0.01 22.06
N GLU A 116 14.31 0.77 23.14
CA GLU A 116 14.38 0.21 24.51
C GLU A 116 13.35 -0.92 24.72
N LEU A 117 12.07 -0.63 24.44
CA LEU A 117 10.94 -1.52 24.71
C LEU A 117 10.45 -2.33 23.50
N GLN A 118 10.81 -1.92 22.28
CA GLN A 118 10.24 -2.47 21.06
C GLN A 118 11.23 -2.46 19.90
N MET A 119 10.95 -3.29 18.90
CA MET A 119 11.57 -3.25 17.57
C MET A 119 10.68 -2.42 16.65
N ALA A 120 11.26 -1.45 15.95
CA ALA A 120 10.56 -0.65 14.95
C ALA A 120 10.99 -1.07 13.54
N TYR A 121 10.02 -1.30 12.65
CA TYR A 121 10.26 -1.51 11.23
C TYR A 121 9.85 -0.25 10.47
N ARG A 122 10.75 0.25 9.64
CA ARG A 122 10.57 1.52 8.92
C ARG A 122 11.02 1.39 7.48
N LEU A 123 10.31 2.03 6.56
CA LEU A 123 10.84 2.36 5.24
C LEU A 123 11.79 3.53 5.37
N ILE A 124 12.87 3.55 4.60
CA ILE A 124 13.75 4.72 4.49
C ILE A 124 14.21 4.95 3.04
N ASP A 125 14.82 6.11 2.80
CA ASP A 125 15.25 6.59 1.48
C ASP A 125 14.06 6.68 0.53
N CYS A 126 13.02 7.40 0.98
CA CYS A 126 11.80 7.61 0.24
C CYS A 126 11.85 8.93 -0.55
N VAL A 127 11.19 8.99 -1.71
CA VAL A 127 11.31 10.13 -2.64
C VAL A 127 10.53 11.34 -2.14
N ASN A 128 9.32 11.14 -1.62
CA ASN A 128 8.36 12.22 -1.38
C ASN A 128 8.28 12.65 0.10
N GLU A 129 8.99 12.00 1.01
CA GLU A 129 8.82 12.32 2.43
C GLU A 129 9.57 13.60 2.84
N ASN A 130 8.79 14.66 3.10
CA ASN A 130 9.24 16.00 3.49
C ASN A 130 9.96 16.01 4.87
N GLY A 131 11.23 15.62 4.88
CA GLY A 131 12.18 15.90 5.98
C GLY A 131 12.33 14.82 7.06
N ARG A 132 11.69 13.65 6.92
CA ARG A 132 11.84 12.51 7.86
C ARG A 132 12.45 11.24 7.22
N ASN A 133 12.62 11.23 5.89
CA ASN A 133 13.24 10.19 5.06
C ASN A 133 12.77 8.74 5.33
N GLY A 134 11.47 8.51 5.53
CA GLY A 134 10.90 7.19 5.79
C GLY A 134 9.53 7.14 6.48
N TYR A 135 8.84 6.01 6.30
CA TYR A 135 7.55 5.72 6.94
C TYR A 135 7.66 4.63 8.01
N ASP A 136 6.92 4.76 9.10
CA ASP A 136 6.80 3.69 10.10
C ASP A 136 5.83 2.62 9.63
N LEU A 137 6.24 1.35 9.73
CA LEU A 137 5.44 0.19 9.34
C LEU A 137 4.87 -0.54 10.55
N LEU A 138 5.74 -0.97 11.48
CA LEU A 138 5.34 -1.78 12.63
C LEU A 138 6.20 -1.51 13.85
N TYR A 139 5.56 -1.58 15.02
CA TYR A 139 6.22 -1.59 16.32
C TYR A 139 5.90 -2.92 17.01
N VAL A 140 6.93 -3.71 17.30
CA VAL A 140 6.81 -5.04 17.90
C VAL A 140 7.46 -5.02 19.29
N PRO A 141 6.71 -5.24 20.38
CA PRO A 141 7.27 -5.31 21.72
C PRO A 141 8.37 -6.38 21.80
N LYS A 142 9.44 -6.09 22.53
CA LYS A 142 10.44 -7.11 22.84
C LYS A 142 9.81 -8.16 23.76
N LYS A 143 10.11 -9.43 23.48
CA LYS A 143 9.78 -10.53 24.38
C LYS A 143 10.70 -10.54 25.59
#